data_AF-A0A3N4PUV5-F1
#
_entry.id   AF-A0A3N4PUV5-F1
#
_cell.length_a   1.000
_cell.length_b   1.000
_cell.length_c   1.000
_cell.angle_alpha   90.00
_cell.angle_beta   90.00
_cell.angle_gamma   90.00
#
_symmetry.space_group_name_H-M   'P 1'
#
loop_
_entity.id
_entity.type
_entity.pdbx_description
1 polymer ?
#
loop_
_entity_poly.entity_id
_entity_poly.type
_entity_poly.pdbx_seq_one_letter_code
_entity_poly.pdbx_strand_id
1 'polypeptide(L)'
;MKSNIYILLTAVILAACGKAEVVTFKDKSTVIKADRSAWTATASSEETTAEQAGASKVLDGVLTTYWHSNYSTTNPPYPHWVNIDMKTAIKLVSVEVTARQNNANGMAKFKIEGSVDGSNWIPLADNLTFVGATRTAQSFPVLSATAVRYLKLTALEGPVKNAFIAEIEAFASK
;
A
#
# COMPACT_ATOMS: atom_id res chain seq x y z
N MET A 1 28.12 -7.65 1.32
CA MET A 1 27.72 -6.68 2.36
C MET A 1 26.21 -6.56 2.32
N LYS A 2 25.50 -7.03 3.35
CA LYS A 2 24.03 -6.92 3.43
C LYS A 2 23.70 -5.50 3.87
N SER A 3 23.10 -4.71 2.99
CA SER A 3 22.61 -3.37 3.32
C SER A 3 21.39 -3.51 4.20
N ASN A 4 21.53 -3.20 5.49
CA ASN A 4 20.41 -3.17 6.42
C ASN A 4 19.64 -1.86 6.18
N ILE A 5 18.48 -1.97 5.55
CA ILE A 5 17.62 -0.83 5.26
C ILE A 5 16.78 -0.52 6.51
N TYR A 6 16.99 0.63 7.14
CA TYR A 6 16.34 1.02 8.40
C TYR A 6 14.97 1.64 8.11
N ILE A 7 13.90 1.17 8.75
CA ILE A 7 12.63 1.91 8.84
C ILE A 7 12.44 2.22 10.32
N LEU A 8 12.44 3.52 10.65
CA LEU A 8 12.08 3.99 11.98
C LEU A 8 10.57 3.87 12.11
N LEU A 9 10.12 2.99 12.98
CA LEU A 9 8.73 2.98 13.43
C LEU A 9 8.64 3.50 14.85
N THR A 10 8.11 4.70 14.98
CA THR A 10 7.84 5.30 16.29
C THR A 10 6.44 4.88 16.72
N ALA A 11 6.33 3.80 17.48
CA ALA A 11 5.11 3.50 18.22
C ALA A 11 5.21 4.17 19.60
N VAL A 12 4.28 5.06 19.92
CA VAL A 12 4.15 5.64 21.27
C VAL A 12 3.26 4.70 22.08
N ILE A 13 3.86 3.87 22.93
CA ILE A 13 3.10 3.11 23.93
C ILE A 13 3.03 4.00 25.18
N LEU A 14 1.83 4.44 25.55
CA LEU A 14 1.61 5.03 26.88
C LEU A 14 1.67 3.89 27.90
N ALA A 15 2.83 3.72 28.55
CA ALA A 15 2.89 2.98 29.80
C ALA A 15 2.16 3.79 30.90
N ALA A 16 1.44 3.10 31.78
CA ALA A 16 0.59 3.66 32.85
C ALA A 16 1.34 4.51 33.91
N CYS A 17 2.60 4.84 33.69
CA CYS A 17 3.39 5.72 34.54
C CYS A 17 4.21 6.68 33.67
N GLY A 18 3.55 7.65 33.03
CA GLY A 18 4.07 8.99 32.67
C GLY A 18 5.36 9.13 31.85
N LYS A 19 6.04 8.06 31.45
CA LYS A 19 7.21 8.10 30.56
C LYS A 19 6.80 7.58 29.20
N ALA A 20 6.84 8.47 28.21
CA ALA A 20 6.86 8.05 26.81
C ALA A 20 8.17 7.29 26.60
N GLU A 21 8.09 5.96 26.52
CA GLU A 21 9.23 5.14 26.15
C GLU A 21 9.20 4.99 24.62
N VAL A 22 10.23 5.53 23.97
CA VAL A 22 10.42 5.33 22.53
C VAL A 22 10.90 3.90 22.33
N VAL A 23 9.97 2.98 22.11
CA VAL A 23 10.32 1.61 21.73
C VAL A 23 10.85 1.65 20.31
N THR A 24 12.18 1.62 20.19
CA THR A 24 12.85 1.59 18.89
C THR A 24 12.84 0.15 18.38
N PHE A 25 11.94 -0.18 17.46
CA PHE A 25 12.01 -1.47 16.76
C PHE A 25 13.21 -1.46 15.81
N LYS A 26 14.36 -1.90 16.32
CA LYS A 26 15.66 -1.86 15.62
C LYS A 26 15.91 -3.05 14.69
N ASP A 27 14.96 -3.96 14.52
CA ASP A 27 15.23 -5.19 13.79
C ASP A 27 14.24 -5.47 12.66
N LYS A 28 14.69 -5.21 11.43
CA LYS A 28 14.06 -5.76 10.22
C LYS A 28 14.42 -7.22 9.98
N SER A 29 15.30 -7.84 10.78
CA SER A 29 15.68 -9.24 10.58
C SER A 29 14.51 -10.21 10.74
N THR A 30 13.40 -9.78 11.33
CA THR A 30 12.17 -10.54 11.51
C THR A 30 11.09 -10.20 10.47
N VAL A 31 11.36 -9.37 9.47
CA VAL A 31 10.38 -9.00 8.44
C VAL A 31 10.85 -9.51 7.08
N ILE A 32 9.97 -10.21 6.36
CA ILE A 32 10.24 -10.76 5.02
C ILE A 32 9.31 -10.12 3.99
N LYS A 33 9.87 -9.72 2.85
CA LYS A 33 9.09 -9.31 1.68
C LYS A 33 8.34 -10.52 1.15
N ALA A 34 7.03 -10.39 0.96
CA ALA A 34 6.22 -11.46 0.39
C ALA A 34 6.59 -11.68 -1.09
N ASP A 35 6.59 -12.94 -1.53
CA ASP A 35 6.66 -13.24 -2.96
C ASP A 35 5.32 -12.93 -3.60
N ARG A 36 5.38 -12.10 -4.64
CA ARG A 36 4.23 -11.59 -5.39
C ARG A 36 4.13 -12.14 -6.81
N SER A 37 4.98 -13.09 -7.17
CA SER A 37 5.05 -13.67 -8.53
C SER A 37 3.71 -14.22 -9.04
N ALA A 38 2.85 -14.70 -8.14
CA ALA A 38 1.52 -15.22 -8.46
C ALA A 38 0.37 -14.23 -8.21
N TRP A 39 0.64 -13.03 -7.70
CA TRP A 39 -0.39 -12.09 -7.29
C TRP A 39 -1.13 -11.50 -8.48
N THR A 40 -2.39 -11.14 -8.26
CA THR A 40 -3.20 -10.46 -9.28
C THR A 40 -3.86 -9.22 -8.69
N ALA A 41 -4.00 -8.17 -9.49
CA ALA A 41 -4.61 -6.90 -9.08
C ALA A 41 -5.87 -6.59 -9.88
N THR A 42 -6.86 -5.99 -9.21
CA THR A 42 -8.02 -5.32 -9.81
C THR A 42 -8.19 -3.93 -9.20
N ALA A 43 -8.95 -3.03 -9.84
CA ALA A 43 -9.16 -1.68 -9.34
C ALA A 43 -10.61 -1.21 -9.50
N SER A 44 -10.98 -0.13 -8.80
CA SER A 44 -12.28 0.54 -8.92
C SER A 44 -12.53 1.06 -10.33
N SER A 45 -11.47 1.56 -10.96
CA SER A 45 -11.41 1.98 -12.34
C SER A 45 -9.96 1.97 -12.80
N GLU A 46 -9.74 1.92 -14.11
CA GLU A 46 -8.42 1.98 -14.69
C GLU A 46 -8.43 2.75 -16.01
N GLU A 47 -7.32 3.42 -16.31
CA GLU A 47 -7.09 4.03 -17.60
C GLU A 47 -6.43 3.02 -18.54
N THR A 48 -7.16 2.64 -19.60
CA THR A 48 -6.72 1.71 -20.64
C THR A 48 -6.94 2.25 -22.05
N THR A 49 -7.58 3.41 -22.18
CA THR A 49 -7.96 4.00 -23.48
C THR A 49 -6.92 5.02 -23.92
N ALA A 50 -6.59 5.99 -23.05
CA ALA A 50 -5.63 7.06 -23.32
C ALA A 50 -4.18 6.68 -22.96
N GLU A 51 -3.99 5.77 -22.01
CA GLU A 51 -2.71 5.15 -21.69
C GLU A 51 -2.92 3.69 -21.21
N GLN A 52 -1.85 2.91 -21.08
CA GLN A 52 -1.90 1.51 -20.64
C GLN A 52 -1.57 1.39 -19.15
N ALA A 53 -2.43 1.95 -18.30
CA ALA A 53 -2.21 2.11 -16.85
C ALA A 53 -3.19 1.27 -16.00
N GLY A 54 -3.34 -0.01 -16.38
CA GLY A 54 -4.20 -0.98 -15.68
C GLY A 54 -3.73 -1.34 -14.28
N ALA A 55 -4.61 -1.96 -13.49
CA ALA A 55 -4.33 -2.34 -12.10
C ALA A 55 -3.10 -3.26 -11.94
N SER A 56 -2.83 -4.13 -12.92
CA SER A 56 -1.70 -5.07 -12.88
C SER A 56 -0.33 -4.40 -12.81
N LYS A 57 -0.23 -3.12 -13.20
CA LYS A 57 1.01 -2.36 -13.17
C LYS A 57 1.57 -2.17 -11.77
N VAL A 58 0.75 -2.24 -10.72
CA VAL A 58 1.23 -2.13 -9.33
C VAL A 58 2.05 -3.35 -8.87
N LEU A 59 2.12 -4.40 -9.69
CA LEU A 59 2.76 -5.68 -9.37
C LEU A 59 3.90 -6.05 -10.33
N ASP A 60 4.24 -5.21 -11.32
CA ASP A 60 5.09 -5.61 -12.45
C ASP A 60 6.60 -5.41 -12.20
N GLY A 61 6.99 -4.66 -11.18
CA GLY A 61 8.38 -4.41 -10.78
C GLY A 61 9.04 -3.27 -11.54
N VAL A 62 8.26 -2.49 -12.29
CA VAL A 62 8.73 -1.44 -13.17
C VAL A 62 8.23 -0.09 -12.64
N LEU A 63 9.08 0.66 -11.96
CA LEU A 63 8.68 1.94 -11.36
C LEU A 63 8.15 2.98 -12.37
N THR A 64 8.47 2.85 -13.65
CA THR A 64 7.99 3.76 -14.70
C THR A 64 6.59 3.44 -15.20
N THR A 65 6.04 2.26 -14.91
CA THR A 65 4.63 1.94 -15.10
C THR A 65 3.86 2.19 -13.81
N TYR A 66 2.53 2.29 -13.91
CA TYR A 66 1.67 2.60 -12.77
C TYR A 66 0.24 2.22 -13.10
N TRP A 67 -0.54 1.94 -12.05
CA TRP A 67 -1.99 2.01 -12.16
C TRP A 67 -2.41 3.48 -12.16
N HIS A 68 -3.43 3.81 -12.95
CA HIS A 68 -4.11 5.11 -12.92
C HIS A 68 -5.61 4.88 -12.92
N SER A 69 -6.34 5.51 -11.99
CA SER A 69 -7.81 5.56 -12.04
C SER A 69 -8.26 6.14 -13.39
N ASN A 70 -9.35 5.66 -13.97
CA ASN A 70 -9.80 6.13 -15.28
C ASN A 70 -9.94 7.67 -15.28
N TYR A 71 -9.40 8.35 -16.28
CA TYR A 71 -9.54 9.81 -16.41
C TYR A 71 -10.11 10.22 -17.77
N SER A 72 -9.98 9.38 -18.79
CA SER A 72 -10.37 9.70 -20.16
C SER A 72 -11.85 9.42 -20.46
N THR A 73 -12.47 8.46 -19.76
CA THR A 73 -13.79 7.92 -20.13
C THR A 73 -14.85 8.26 -19.09
N THR A 74 -14.68 7.82 -17.85
CA THR A 74 -15.65 7.99 -16.76
C THR A 74 -15.20 9.00 -15.70
N ASN A 75 -13.88 9.12 -15.48
CA ASN A 75 -13.27 10.04 -14.50
C ASN A 75 -14.01 10.12 -13.15
N PRO A 76 -14.22 8.97 -12.46
CA PRO A 76 -15.01 8.94 -11.24
C PRO A 76 -14.34 9.75 -10.11
N PRO A 77 -15.12 10.32 -9.17
CA PRO A 77 -14.55 10.91 -7.97
C PRO A 77 -14.01 9.83 -7.02
N TYR A 78 -13.25 10.25 -6.01
CA TYR A 78 -12.90 9.40 -4.87
C TYR A 78 -14.15 8.83 -4.16
N PRO A 79 -14.03 7.65 -3.50
CA PRO A 79 -12.81 6.88 -3.31
C PRO A 79 -12.42 6.01 -4.51
N HIS A 80 -11.12 5.78 -4.68
CA HIS A 80 -10.57 4.78 -5.62
C HIS A 80 -9.94 3.64 -4.85
N TRP A 81 -9.85 2.45 -5.43
CA TRP A 81 -9.17 1.33 -4.78
C TRP A 81 -8.41 0.45 -5.75
N VAL A 82 -7.35 -0.17 -5.25
CA VAL A 82 -6.69 -1.33 -5.87
C VAL A 82 -6.77 -2.49 -4.89
N ASN A 83 -7.20 -3.64 -5.39
CA ASN A 83 -7.34 -4.88 -4.65
C ASN A 83 -6.35 -5.90 -5.20
N ILE A 84 -5.59 -6.52 -4.29
CA ILE A 84 -4.57 -7.52 -4.57
C ILE A 84 -5.03 -8.86 -4.02
N ASP A 85 -5.19 -9.87 -4.87
CA ASP A 85 -5.29 -11.26 -4.45
C ASP A 85 -3.87 -11.84 -4.35
N MET A 86 -3.41 -12.05 -3.12
CA MET A 86 -2.06 -12.56 -2.83
C MET A 86 -1.94 -14.07 -3.09
N LYS A 87 -3.04 -14.75 -3.46
CA LYS A 87 -3.18 -16.21 -3.68
C LYS A 87 -2.93 -17.09 -2.46
N THR A 88 -2.21 -16.59 -1.46
CA THR A 88 -1.94 -17.23 -0.18
C THR A 88 -2.35 -16.30 0.96
N ALA A 89 -2.70 -16.86 2.11
CA ALA A 89 -2.99 -16.08 3.30
C ALA A 89 -1.68 -15.65 3.97
N ILE A 90 -1.51 -14.36 4.22
CA ILE A 90 -0.30 -13.76 4.78
C ILE A 90 -0.67 -12.93 6.01
N LYS A 91 0.05 -13.12 7.12
CA LYS A 91 -0.04 -12.24 8.28
C LYS A 91 0.83 -11.00 8.04
N LEU A 92 0.19 -9.91 7.62
CA LEU A 92 0.88 -8.69 7.20
C LEU A 92 1.38 -7.87 8.39
N VAL A 93 2.58 -7.30 8.27
CA VAL A 93 3.15 -6.36 9.25
C VAL A 93 3.44 -4.98 8.66
N SER A 94 3.66 -4.90 7.35
CA SER A 94 3.81 -3.64 6.63
C SER A 94 3.39 -3.79 5.17
N VAL A 95 2.96 -2.68 4.58
CA VAL A 95 2.77 -2.50 3.14
C VAL A 95 3.63 -1.33 2.69
N GLU A 96 4.38 -1.52 1.62
CA GLU A 96 5.09 -0.44 0.94
C GLU A 96 4.32 -0.03 -0.31
N VAL A 97 4.23 1.29 -0.54
CA VAL A 97 3.56 1.88 -1.70
C VAL A 97 4.55 2.84 -2.35
N THR A 98 4.79 2.66 -3.65
CA THR A 98 5.66 3.54 -4.43
C THR A 98 4.84 4.45 -5.32
N ALA A 99 5.14 5.75 -5.30
CA ALA A 99 4.45 6.72 -6.13
C ALA A 99 4.79 6.52 -7.62
N ARG A 100 3.86 6.94 -8.51
CA ARG A 100 4.18 7.22 -9.93
C ARG A 100 5.43 8.12 -9.98
N GLN A 101 6.29 7.98 -10.98
CA GLN A 101 7.61 8.63 -10.97
C GLN A 101 7.64 10.05 -11.55
N ASN A 102 6.69 10.40 -12.42
CA ASN A 102 6.69 11.66 -13.17
C ASN A 102 5.52 12.61 -12.82
N ASN A 103 4.61 12.24 -11.91
CA ASN A 103 3.52 13.10 -11.45
C ASN A 103 3.26 12.85 -9.95
N ALA A 104 3.10 13.90 -9.15
CA ALA A 104 2.87 13.81 -7.70
C ALA A 104 1.42 14.12 -7.29
N ASN A 105 0.59 14.62 -8.21
CA ASN A 105 -0.77 15.09 -7.95
C ASN A 105 -1.76 13.93 -7.98
N GLY A 106 -1.53 12.88 -7.19
CA GLY A 106 -2.39 11.71 -7.10
C GLY A 106 -3.14 11.68 -5.77
N MET A 107 -3.26 10.49 -5.19
CA MET A 107 -3.78 10.28 -3.84
C MET A 107 -2.95 11.01 -2.78
N ALA A 108 -3.60 11.55 -1.75
CA ALA A 108 -2.97 12.17 -0.58
C ALA A 108 -3.36 11.49 0.74
N LYS A 109 -4.58 10.94 0.84
CA LYS A 109 -5.04 10.13 1.98
C LYS A 109 -5.55 8.78 1.54
N PHE A 110 -5.32 7.77 2.36
CA PHE A 110 -5.75 6.42 2.07
C PHE A 110 -5.88 5.54 3.31
N LYS A 111 -6.42 4.35 3.09
CA LYS A 111 -6.46 3.27 4.08
C LYS A 111 -6.02 1.95 3.47
N ILE A 112 -5.63 1.03 4.32
CA ILE A 112 -5.27 -0.34 3.98
C ILE A 112 -6.21 -1.30 4.69
N GLU A 113 -6.80 -2.21 3.94
CA GLU A 113 -7.76 -3.19 4.40
C GLU A 113 -7.31 -4.59 3.99
N GLY A 114 -7.70 -5.59 4.78
CA GLY A 114 -7.40 -6.99 4.54
C GLY A 114 -8.66 -7.83 4.47
N SER A 115 -8.62 -8.95 3.75
CA SER A 115 -9.72 -9.91 3.72
C SER A 115 -9.22 -11.34 3.57
N VAL A 116 -9.95 -12.29 4.16
CA VAL A 116 -9.70 -13.73 3.98
C VAL A 116 -10.43 -14.26 2.73
N ASP A 117 -11.58 -13.69 2.40
CA ASP A 117 -12.54 -14.22 1.42
C ASP A 117 -12.79 -13.28 0.22
N GLY A 118 -12.25 -12.07 0.24
CA GLY A 118 -12.42 -11.05 -0.80
C GLY A 118 -13.73 -10.26 -0.70
N SER A 119 -14.61 -10.61 0.24
CA SER A 119 -15.94 -10.00 0.42
C SER A 119 -16.03 -9.21 1.73
N ASN A 120 -15.50 -9.76 2.82
CA ASN A 120 -15.51 -9.15 4.14
C ASN A 120 -14.15 -8.50 4.43
N TRP A 121 -14.15 -7.19 4.62
CA TRP A 121 -12.93 -6.39 4.75
C TRP A 121 -12.76 -5.91 6.19
N ILE A 122 -11.56 -6.09 6.74
CA ILE A 122 -11.14 -5.54 8.03
C ILE A 122 -10.12 -4.41 7.83
N PRO A 123 -10.18 -3.33 8.62
CA PRO A 123 -9.17 -2.29 8.57
C PRO A 123 -7.85 -2.83 9.11
N LEU A 124 -6.75 -2.59 8.38
CA LEU A 124 -5.39 -2.90 8.82
C LEU A 124 -4.60 -1.64 9.18
N ALA A 125 -4.88 -0.52 8.50
CA ALA A 125 -4.42 0.82 8.81
C ALA A 125 -5.36 1.84 8.17
N ASP A 126 -5.57 2.99 8.80
CA ASP A 126 -6.56 4.00 8.36
C ASP A 126 -6.00 5.43 8.47
N ASN A 127 -6.61 6.37 7.74
CA ASN A 127 -6.24 7.79 7.68
C ASN A 127 -4.74 8.05 7.42
N LEU A 128 -4.13 7.21 6.58
CA LEU A 128 -2.73 7.31 6.21
C LEU A 128 -2.52 8.49 5.26
N THR A 129 -1.36 9.15 5.37
CA THR A 129 -0.93 10.19 4.43
C THR A 129 0.06 9.60 3.43
N PHE A 130 -0.18 9.87 2.14
CA PHE A 130 0.72 9.51 1.06
C PHE A 130 1.38 10.76 0.47
N VAL A 131 2.71 10.73 0.32
CA VAL A 131 3.46 11.85 -0.24
C VAL A 131 3.83 11.53 -1.68
N GLY A 132 3.02 11.96 -2.65
CA GLY A 132 3.26 11.65 -4.09
C GLY A 132 4.57 12.20 -4.66
N ALA A 133 5.20 13.17 -3.98
CA ALA A 133 6.53 13.68 -4.33
C ALA A 133 7.67 12.75 -3.88
N THR A 134 7.45 11.89 -2.89
CA THR A 134 8.42 10.88 -2.44
C THR A 134 8.37 9.70 -3.40
N ARG A 135 9.36 9.64 -4.30
CA ARG A 135 9.41 8.66 -5.41
C ARG A 135 9.96 7.28 -5.01
N THR A 136 10.58 7.16 -3.85
CA THR A 136 10.96 5.88 -3.25
C THR A 136 9.76 5.24 -2.56
N ALA A 137 9.83 3.93 -2.31
CA ALA A 137 8.84 3.21 -1.53
C ALA A 137 8.59 3.89 -0.17
N GLN A 138 7.32 4.10 0.16
CA GLN A 138 6.86 4.60 1.45
C GLN A 138 6.26 3.42 2.23
N SER A 139 6.75 3.19 3.44
CA SER A 139 6.33 2.05 4.26
C SER A 139 5.27 2.46 5.27
N PHE A 140 4.21 1.67 5.32
CA PHE A 140 3.07 1.83 6.19
C PHE A 140 2.93 0.57 7.04
N PRO A 141 3.08 0.66 8.37
CA PRO A 141 2.78 -0.43 9.27
C PRO A 141 1.31 -0.79 9.18
N VAL A 142 1.03 -2.09 9.30
CA VAL A 142 -0.33 -2.59 9.34
C VAL A 142 -0.50 -3.55 10.50
N LEU A 143 -1.70 -3.56 11.08
CA LEU A 143 -2.03 -4.47 12.17
C LEU A 143 -2.93 -5.60 11.66
N SER A 144 -2.31 -6.74 11.33
CA SER A 144 -3.02 -7.94 10.88
C SER A 144 -3.09 -8.95 12.04
N ALA A 145 -4.26 -9.05 12.67
CA ALA A 145 -4.48 -10.00 13.77
C ALA A 145 -4.42 -11.46 13.28
N THR A 146 -4.95 -11.71 12.09
CA THR A 146 -5.00 -13.01 11.40
C THR A 146 -4.42 -12.90 10.00
N ALA A 147 -3.98 -14.01 9.42
CA ALA A 147 -3.52 -14.01 8.03
C ALA A 147 -4.68 -13.67 7.07
N VAL A 148 -4.42 -12.79 6.10
CA VAL A 148 -5.38 -12.34 5.08
C VAL A 148 -4.87 -12.74 3.70
N ARG A 149 -5.77 -13.09 2.78
CA ARG A 149 -5.43 -13.42 1.39
C ARG A 149 -5.48 -12.22 0.46
N TYR A 150 -6.35 -11.27 0.76
CA TYR A 150 -6.55 -10.08 -0.04
C TYR A 150 -6.06 -8.86 0.72
N LEU A 151 -5.42 -7.96 -0.03
CA LEU A 151 -4.95 -6.66 0.42
C LEU A 151 -5.60 -5.59 -0.44
N LYS A 152 -6.25 -4.61 0.18
CA LYS A 152 -6.86 -3.48 -0.54
C LYS A 152 -6.28 -2.17 -0.05
N LEU A 153 -5.83 -1.35 -0.98
CA LEU A 153 -5.51 0.04 -0.77
C LEU A 153 -6.68 0.86 -1.29
N THR A 154 -7.30 1.64 -0.41
CA THR A 154 -8.42 2.54 -0.77
C THR A 154 -7.93 3.98 -0.64
N ALA A 155 -7.78 4.65 -1.78
CA ALA A 155 -7.49 6.07 -1.90
C ALA A 155 -8.75 6.88 -1.53
N LEU A 156 -8.63 7.78 -0.57
CA LEU A 156 -9.76 8.50 0.02
C LEU A 156 -9.91 9.91 -0.54
N GLU A 157 -8.80 10.61 -0.78
CA GLU A 157 -8.77 11.96 -1.33
C GLU A 157 -7.40 12.31 -1.90
N GLY A 158 -7.34 13.38 -2.68
CA GLY A 158 -6.15 13.96 -3.27
C GLY A 158 -6.43 15.35 -3.85
N PRO A 159 -5.41 16.13 -4.24
CA PRO A 159 -5.57 17.46 -4.84
C PRO A 159 -6.32 17.47 -6.18
N VAL A 160 -6.44 16.32 -6.84
CA VAL A 160 -7.22 16.11 -8.06
C VAL A 160 -8.00 14.80 -7.93
N LYS A 161 -9.00 14.58 -8.78
CA LYS A 161 -9.88 13.39 -8.71
C LYS A 161 -9.18 12.05 -8.93
N ASN A 162 -7.95 12.04 -9.45
CA ASN A 162 -7.27 10.84 -9.90
C ASN A 162 -6.37 10.24 -8.81
N ALA A 163 -6.29 8.91 -8.79
CA ALA A 163 -5.33 8.16 -8.00
C ALA A 163 -4.41 7.35 -8.91
N PHE A 164 -3.13 7.25 -8.52
CA PHE A 164 -2.14 6.42 -9.20
C PHE A 164 -1.03 6.01 -8.24
N ILE A 165 -0.51 4.80 -8.41
CA ILE A 165 0.67 4.26 -7.70
C ILE A 165 1.46 3.40 -8.68
N ALA A 166 2.79 3.40 -8.53
CA ALA A 166 3.69 2.60 -9.37
C ALA A 166 3.76 1.16 -8.88
N GLU A 167 3.96 0.95 -7.58
CA GLU A 167 4.15 -0.39 -7.00
C GLU A 167 3.47 -0.51 -5.65
N ILE A 168 3.05 -1.73 -5.33
CA ILE A 168 2.66 -2.13 -3.98
C ILE A 168 3.37 -3.42 -3.58
N GLU A 169 3.88 -3.44 -2.36
CA GLU A 169 4.61 -4.57 -1.79
C GLU A 169 4.07 -4.84 -0.38
N ALA A 170 4.07 -6.10 0.03
CA ALA A 170 3.65 -6.46 1.38
C ALA A 170 4.73 -7.28 2.09
N PHE A 171 4.73 -7.16 3.40
CA PHE A 171 5.74 -7.75 4.28
C PHE A 171 5.06 -8.52 5.41
N ALA A 172 5.63 -9.67 5.75
CA ALA A 172 5.20 -10.54 6.83
C ALA A 172 6.27 -10.62 7.92
N SER A 173 5.88 -11.02 9.13
CA SER A 173 6.86 -11.48 10.11
C SER A 173 7.46 -12.82 9.66
N LYS A 174 8.73 -13.07 9.98
CA LYS A 174 9.35 -14.39 9.94
C LYS A 174 8.63 -15.38 10.84
#